data_AF-A0A0P4VVX0-F1
#
_entry.id   AF-A0A0P4VVX0-F1
#
_cell.length_a   1.000
_cell.length_b   1.000
_cell.length_c   1.000
_cell.angle_alpha   90.00
_cell.angle_beta   90.00
_cell.angle_gamma   90.00
#
_symmetry.space_group_name_H-M   'P 1'
#
loop_
_entity.id
_entity.type
_entity.pdbx_description
1 polymer ?
#
loop_
_entity_poly.entity_id
_entity_poly.type
_entity_poly.pdbx_seq_one_letter_code
_entity_poly.pdbx_strand_id
1 'polypeptide(L)'
;MDSFKFDAGESSWLPENYTLQVDERFWPNIYSTKYMETVTQFGNMIEARVGHKTQHFPVFIRMLDKDSTWNYDNGLKTLVPSLLHSGLLGYPFVLPDMIGGNAYGGRPSKELFVRWAQANAFMPALQFSVLPWEYDEEVTELCREVTRLHSEYTPLLLSLAQEATISVAPMMRPTWWLCPTLEECLTADQQFLVGDDLLVAPVVRYINAHTLDVVLPPGEWQQAGTGTVTSGPTTVTVANITLNTLVYFTRVMV
;
A
#
# COMPACT_ATOMS: atom_id res chain seq x y z
N MET A 1 -22.66 -6.99 11.90
CA MET A 1 -21.70 -5.95 11.48
C MET A 1 -20.41 -6.30 12.16
N ASP A 2 -19.38 -6.57 11.37
CA ASP A 2 -18.14 -7.21 11.85
C ASP A 2 -17.02 -6.18 12.09
N SER A 3 -17.14 -4.99 11.50
CA SER A 3 -16.15 -3.91 11.55
C SER A 3 -16.78 -2.55 11.24
N PHE A 4 -16.02 -1.47 11.48
CA PHE A 4 -16.41 -0.10 11.16
C PHE A 4 -15.30 0.64 10.42
N LYS A 5 -15.71 1.47 9.45
CA LYS A 5 -14.91 2.56 8.90
C LYS A 5 -15.31 3.87 9.56
N PHE A 6 -14.34 4.54 10.16
CA PHE A 6 -14.48 5.86 10.74
C PHE A 6 -13.80 6.88 9.82
N ASP A 7 -14.64 7.62 9.10
CA ASP A 7 -14.20 8.64 8.16
C ASP A 7 -14.08 10.02 8.85
N ALA A 8 -13.31 10.92 8.23
CA ALA A 8 -12.88 12.18 8.82
C ALA A 8 -11.93 12.01 10.03
N GLY A 9 -11.99 12.92 11.00
CA GLY A 9 -11.09 12.94 12.16
C GLY A 9 -9.88 13.88 11.99
N GLU A 10 -9.70 14.46 10.81
CA GLU A 10 -8.71 15.52 10.59
C GLU A 10 -9.20 16.82 11.21
N SER A 11 -8.27 17.60 11.75
CA SER A 11 -8.60 18.92 12.29
C SER A 11 -9.11 19.91 11.23
N SER A 12 -8.87 19.64 9.95
CA SER A 12 -9.39 20.45 8.83
C SER A 12 -10.91 20.40 8.68
N TRP A 13 -11.57 19.41 9.29
CA TRP A 13 -13.03 19.29 9.31
C TRP A 13 -13.66 19.90 10.56
N LEU A 14 -12.87 20.47 11.46
CA LEU A 14 -13.40 21.26 12.57
C LEU A 14 -14.00 22.57 12.02
N PRO A 15 -15.06 23.10 12.66
CA PRO A 15 -15.62 24.39 12.25
C PRO A 15 -14.58 25.50 12.39
N GLU A 16 -14.74 26.64 11.72
CA GLU A 16 -13.79 27.75 11.80
C GLU A 16 -13.56 28.23 13.24
N ASN A 17 -14.62 28.23 14.05
CA ASN A 17 -14.59 28.59 15.46
C ASN A 17 -14.91 27.35 16.32
N TYR A 18 -13.90 26.86 17.03
CA TYR A 18 -14.02 25.79 18.02
C TYR A 18 -13.17 26.09 19.26
N THR A 19 -13.47 25.42 20.36
CA THR A 19 -12.66 25.50 21.58
C THR A 19 -12.38 24.08 22.06
N LEU A 20 -11.10 23.74 22.20
CA LEU A 20 -10.69 22.47 22.80
C LEU A 20 -10.34 22.69 24.27
N GLN A 21 -10.81 21.80 25.14
CA GLN A 21 -10.53 21.86 26.59
C GLN A 21 -9.16 21.27 26.95
N VAL A 22 -8.13 21.68 26.21
CA VAL A 22 -6.75 21.17 26.33
C VAL A 22 -5.78 22.31 26.04
N ASP A 23 -4.54 22.16 26.53
CA ASP A 23 -3.47 23.13 26.31
C ASP A 23 -3.21 23.34 24.80
N GLU A 24 -3.10 24.60 24.40
CA GLU A 24 -2.94 25.05 23.01
C GLU A 24 -1.71 24.46 22.32
N ARG A 25 -0.67 24.07 23.09
CA ARG A 25 0.53 23.41 22.54
C ARG A 25 0.24 22.06 21.91
N PHE A 26 -0.90 21.45 22.23
CA PHE A 26 -1.35 20.19 21.64
C PHE A 26 -2.36 20.40 20.50
N TRP A 27 -2.78 21.64 20.24
CA TRP A 27 -3.58 21.95 19.05
C TRP A 27 -2.67 21.90 17.82
N PRO A 28 -3.14 21.42 16.65
CA PRO A 28 -4.45 20.82 16.36
C PRO A 28 -4.51 19.29 16.56
N ASN A 29 -3.36 18.64 16.79
CA ASN A 29 -3.22 17.17 16.74
C ASN A 29 -4.00 16.41 17.82
N ILE A 30 -4.32 17.07 18.94
CA ILE A 30 -5.07 16.48 20.04
C ILE A 30 -6.47 16.03 19.61
N TYR A 31 -7.11 16.72 18.65
CA TYR A 31 -8.40 16.30 18.13
C TYR A 31 -8.30 14.92 17.47
N SER A 32 -7.38 14.75 16.53
CA SER A 32 -7.17 13.46 15.86
C SER A 32 -6.73 12.36 16.83
N THR A 33 -5.96 12.71 17.87
CA THR A 33 -5.59 11.76 18.94
C THR A 33 -6.83 11.30 19.73
N LYS A 34 -7.68 12.24 20.16
CA LYS A 34 -8.92 11.93 20.89
C LYS A 34 -9.97 11.22 20.03
N TYR A 35 -10.01 11.55 18.74
CA TYR A 35 -10.80 10.82 17.77
C TYR A 35 -10.37 9.35 17.72
N MET A 36 -9.06 9.08 17.60
CA MET A 36 -8.51 7.72 17.62
C MET A 36 -8.80 6.96 18.93
N GLU A 37 -8.64 7.60 20.09
CA GLU A 37 -9.02 7.03 21.40
C GLU A 37 -10.50 6.65 21.47
N THR A 38 -11.36 7.36 20.73
CA THR A 38 -12.81 7.12 20.73
C THR A 38 -13.17 5.99 19.78
N VAL A 39 -12.72 6.05 18.51
CA VAL A 39 -13.13 5.09 17.47
C VAL A 39 -12.61 3.67 17.73
N THR A 40 -11.46 3.56 18.42
CA THR A 40 -10.88 2.26 18.82
C THR A 40 -11.71 1.49 19.85
N GLN A 41 -12.69 2.13 20.49
CA GLN A 41 -13.60 1.47 21.44
C GLN A 41 -14.72 0.70 20.74
N PHE A 42 -14.88 0.84 19.43
CA PHE A 42 -16.00 0.25 18.67
C PHE A 42 -15.71 -1.14 18.09
N GLY A 43 -14.55 -1.73 18.38
CA GLY A 43 -14.23 -3.11 18.01
C GLY A 43 -12.76 -3.35 17.68
N ASN A 44 -12.47 -4.55 17.21
CA ASN A 44 -11.09 -5.02 16.94
C ASN A 44 -10.66 -4.87 15.48
N MET A 45 -11.57 -4.41 14.60
CA MET A 45 -11.31 -4.22 13.18
C MET A 45 -11.83 -2.84 12.80
N ILE A 46 -11.02 -1.83 13.07
CA ILE A 46 -11.35 -0.43 12.85
C ILE A 46 -10.46 0.11 11.73
N GLU A 47 -11.10 0.71 10.74
CA GLU A 47 -10.45 1.55 9.74
C GLU A 47 -10.61 3.01 10.15
N ALA A 48 -9.51 3.74 10.23
CA ALA A 48 -9.48 5.19 10.42
C ALA A 48 -8.43 5.79 9.47
N ARG A 49 -8.55 7.07 9.12
CA ARG A 49 -7.64 7.70 8.13
C ARG A 49 -6.74 8.79 8.70
N VAL A 50 -6.67 8.88 10.02
CA VAL A 50 -5.95 9.95 10.74
C VAL A 50 -5.12 9.33 11.86
N GLY A 51 -4.02 10.00 12.21
CA GLY A 51 -3.22 9.55 13.34
C GLY A 51 -2.14 10.54 13.72
N HIS A 52 -1.95 10.73 15.02
CA HIS A 52 -0.83 11.48 15.58
C HIS A 52 -0.40 10.82 16.89
N LYS A 53 0.77 10.18 16.89
CA LYS A 53 1.26 9.40 18.05
C LYS A 53 0.31 8.28 18.49
N THR A 54 -0.41 7.69 17.53
CA THR A 54 -1.46 6.68 17.73
C THR A 54 -1.04 5.29 17.26
N GLN A 55 0.25 5.05 17.03
CA GLN A 55 0.80 3.77 16.55
C GLN A 55 0.49 2.58 17.46
N HIS A 56 0.21 2.83 18.74
CA HIS A 56 -0.12 1.82 19.73
C HIS A 56 -1.55 1.26 19.58
N PHE A 57 -2.40 1.87 18.74
CA PHE A 57 -3.73 1.35 18.47
C PHE A 57 -3.71 0.30 17.35
N PRO A 58 -4.40 -0.84 17.52
CA PRO A 58 -4.45 -1.91 16.52
C PRO A 58 -5.51 -1.59 15.43
N VAL A 59 -5.27 -0.53 14.67
CA VAL A 59 -6.21 -0.04 13.64
C VAL A 59 -5.59 -0.11 12.25
N PHE A 60 -6.43 -0.30 11.25
CA PHE A 60 -6.04 -0.02 9.88
C PHE A 60 -5.99 1.49 9.67
N ILE A 61 -4.80 2.03 9.41
CA ILE A 61 -4.64 3.42 8.99
C ILE A 61 -4.78 3.48 7.48
N ARG A 62 -5.92 3.96 7.04
CA ARG A 62 -6.21 4.21 5.64
C ARG A 62 -5.45 5.43 5.14
N MET A 63 -4.85 5.31 3.96
CA MET A 63 -4.41 6.47 3.19
C MET A 63 -5.61 7.36 2.82
N LEU A 64 -5.44 8.68 2.83
CA LEU A 64 -6.49 9.58 2.34
C LEU A 64 -6.91 9.23 0.91
N ASP A 65 -8.15 9.62 0.57
CA ASP A 65 -8.76 9.39 -0.73
C ASP A 65 -7.80 9.74 -1.86
N LYS A 66 -7.42 8.74 -2.66
CA LYS A 66 -6.62 8.92 -3.86
C LYS A 66 -7.51 9.19 -5.05
N ASP A 67 -7.06 10.06 -5.92
CA ASP A 67 -7.79 10.41 -7.13
C ASP A 67 -7.64 9.32 -8.18
N SER A 68 -8.71 9.06 -8.95
CA SER A 68 -8.73 8.11 -10.06
C SER A 68 -7.87 8.55 -11.26
N THR A 69 -6.59 8.81 -11.02
CA THR A 69 -5.59 9.27 -12.00
C THR A 69 -4.27 8.54 -11.82
N TRP A 70 -3.39 8.66 -12.81
CA TRP A 70 -2.04 8.09 -12.79
C TRP A 70 -1.00 9.02 -12.16
N ASN A 71 -1.29 10.30 -11.94
CA ASN A 71 -0.24 11.30 -11.76
C ASN A 71 0.28 11.34 -10.29
N TYR A 72 1.27 12.20 -10.04
CA TYR A 72 1.83 12.45 -8.72
C TYR A 72 0.96 13.37 -7.84
N ASP A 73 -0.08 13.97 -8.42
CA ASP A 73 -1.06 14.79 -7.72
C ASP A 73 -2.15 13.84 -7.17
N ASN A 74 -1.76 13.05 -6.17
CA ASN A 74 -2.63 12.13 -5.43
C ASN A 74 -3.17 10.89 -6.20
N GLY A 75 -2.61 10.56 -7.36
CA GLY A 75 -2.95 9.36 -8.14
C GLY A 75 -2.16 8.09 -7.76
N LEU A 76 -2.26 7.05 -8.61
CA LEU A 76 -1.62 5.74 -8.42
C LEU A 76 -0.10 5.81 -8.19
N LYS A 77 0.61 6.76 -8.82
CA LYS A 77 2.07 6.95 -8.62
C LYS A 77 2.45 7.24 -7.18
N THR A 78 1.54 7.79 -6.38
CA THR A 78 1.79 8.13 -4.99
C THR A 78 1.59 6.96 -4.03
N LEU A 79 0.98 5.86 -4.48
CA LEU A 79 0.56 4.75 -3.63
C LEU A 79 1.72 4.09 -2.87
N VAL A 80 2.78 3.69 -3.59
CA VAL A 80 3.96 3.06 -2.97
C VAL A 80 4.70 4.03 -2.05
N PRO A 81 5.01 5.29 -2.44
CA PRO A 81 5.59 6.26 -1.51
C PRO A 81 4.75 6.49 -0.25
N SER A 82 3.42 6.63 -0.36
CA SER A 82 2.52 6.79 0.80
C SER A 82 2.54 5.57 1.73
N LEU A 83 2.61 4.37 1.16
CA LEU A 83 2.70 3.11 1.91
C LEU A 83 3.97 3.07 2.76
N LEU A 84 5.11 3.30 2.11
CA LEU A 84 6.43 3.26 2.73
C LEU A 84 6.56 4.33 3.80
N HIS A 85 6.07 5.55 3.52
CA HIS A 85 6.08 6.64 4.49
C HIS A 85 5.28 6.29 5.76
N SER A 86 4.07 5.75 5.60
CA SER A 86 3.22 5.36 6.75
C SER A 86 3.87 4.27 7.60
N GLY A 87 4.47 3.26 6.94
CA GLY A 87 5.23 2.21 7.62
C GLY A 87 6.41 2.75 8.41
N LEU A 88 7.20 3.66 7.83
CA LEU A 88 8.35 4.29 8.51
C LEU A 88 7.95 5.19 9.69
N LEU A 89 6.73 5.73 9.69
CA LEU A 89 6.16 6.45 10.83
C LEU A 89 5.63 5.52 11.95
N GLY A 90 5.78 4.20 11.80
CA GLY A 90 5.39 3.20 12.78
C GLY A 90 3.93 2.75 12.67
N TYR A 91 3.28 2.97 11.51
CA TYR A 91 1.94 2.42 11.23
C TYR A 91 2.07 1.21 10.30
N PRO A 92 2.18 -0.03 10.83
CA PRO A 92 2.38 -1.21 10.00
C PRO A 92 1.10 -1.65 9.26
N PHE A 93 -0.07 -1.40 9.84
CA PHE A 93 -1.37 -1.80 9.29
C PHE A 93 -1.95 -0.72 8.36
N VAL A 94 -1.26 -0.46 7.25
CA VAL A 94 -1.68 0.54 6.28
C VAL A 94 -2.77 -0.04 5.37
N LEU A 95 -3.89 0.67 5.23
CA LEU A 95 -4.92 0.36 4.23
C LEU A 95 -4.70 1.25 2.99
N PRO A 96 -4.34 0.67 1.83
CA PRO A 96 -3.90 1.37 0.62
C PRO A 96 -5.00 2.04 -0.23
N ASP A 97 -5.88 2.79 0.43
CA ASP A 97 -7.07 3.42 -0.15
C ASP A 97 -7.95 2.44 -0.99
N MET A 98 -8.94 2.95 -1.71
CA MET A 98 -9.80 2.10 -2.55
C MET A 98 -9.13 1.80 -3.89
N ILE A 99 -9.29 0.58 -4.38
CA ILE A 99 -8.79 0.16 -5.69
C ILE A 99 -9.47 1.00 -6.78
N GLY A 100 -8.65 1.69 -7.57
CA GLY A 100 -9.08 2.59 -8.63
C GLY A 100 -9.23 4.06 -8.22
N GLY A 101 -9.10 4.39 -6.93
CA GLY A 101 -9.32 5.74 -6.41
C GLY A 101 -10.81 6.13 -6.29
N ASN A 102 -11.05 7.38 -5.91
CA ASN A 102 -12.36 7.89 -5.48
C ASN A 102 -13.46 7.98 -6.56
N ALA A 103 -13.10 7.89 -7.84
CA ALA A 103 -14.00 8.06 -8.98
C ALA A 103 -14.84 9.36 -9.00
N TYR A 104 -14.46 10.41 -8.24
CA TYR A 104 -15.22 11.67 -8.18
C TYR A 104 -15.27 12.40 -9.52
N GLY A 105 -14.21 12.30 -10.32
CA GLY A 105 -14.14 12.81 -11.70
C GLY A 105 -14.67 11.84 -12.76
N GLY A 106 -15.27 10.72 -12.36
CA GLY A 106 -15.66 9.60 -13.22
C GLY A 106 -14.85 8.33 -12.95
N ARG A 107 -15.35 7.20 -13.47
CA ARG A 107 -14.72 5.88 -13.26
C ARG A 107 -13.31 5.85 -13.88
N PRO A 108 -12.31 5.25 -13.20
CA PRO A 108 -10.98 5.07 -13.77
C PRO A 108 -11.04 4.17 -15.00
N SER A 109 -10.05 4.30 -15.89
CA SER A 109 -9.91 3.39 -17.03
C SER A 109 -9.69 1.94 -16.57
N LYS A 110 -10.01 0.96 -17.43
CA LYS A 110 -9.76 -0.47 -17.15
C LYS A 110 -8.32 -0.72 -16.73
N GLU A 111 -7.37 -0.15 -17.47
CA GLU A 111 -5.95 -0.30 -17.16
C GLU A 111 -5.61 0.27 -15.78
N LEU A 112 -6.05 1.49 -15.48
CA LEU A 112 -5.77 2.13 -14.19
C LEU A 112 -6.35 1.28 -13.04
N PHE A 113 -7.59 0.82 -13.17
CA PHE A 113 -8.24 0.00 -12.15
C PHE A 113 -7.49 -1.32 -11.90
N VAL A 114 -7.14 -2.05 -12.96
CA VAL A 114 -6.38 -3.31 -12.84
C VAL A 114 -4.99 -3.09 -12.28
N ARG A 115 -4.25 -2.07 -12.73
CA ARG A 115 -2.91 -1.76 -12.18
C ARG A 115 -2.97 -1.36 -10.72
N TRP A 116 -4.03 -0.67 -10.31
CA TRP A 116 -4.27 -0.35 -8.91
C TRP A 116 -4.49 -1.61 -8.07
N ALA A 117 -5.33 -2.53 -8.54
CA ALA A 117 -5.54 -3.82 -7.90
C ALA A 117 -4.23 -4.60 -7.76
N GLN A 118 -3.45 -4.68 -8.84
CA GLN A 118 -2.14 -5.34 -8.84
C GLN A 118 -1.15 -4.71 -7.85
N ALA A 119 -1.10 -3.38 -7.74
CA ALA A 119 -0.27 -2.71 -6.75
C ALA A 119 -0.67 -3.06 -5.31
N ASN A 120 -1.96 -3.28 -5.07
CA ASN A 120 -2.52 -3.61 -3.76
C ASN A 120 -2.35 -5.09 -3.39
N ALA A 121 -2.03 -5.97 -4.34
CA ALA A 121 -2.05 -7.44 -4.17
C ALA A 121 -1.30 -7.94 -2.93
N PHE A 122 -0.18 -7.29 -2.57
CA PHE A 122 0.65 -7.67 -1.43
C PHE A 122 0.66 -6.63 -0.30
N MET A 123 -0.29 -5.70 -0.31
CA MET A 123 -0.51 -4.76 0.79
C MET A 123 -1.47 -5.37 1.82
N PRO A 124 -1.59 -4.82 3.05
CA PRO A 124 -2.30 -5.48 4.15
C PRO A 124 -3.80 -5.76 3.93
N ALA A 125 -4.45 -5.04 3.02
CA ALA A 125 -5.86 -5.22 2.71
C ALA A 125 -6.15 -4.81 1.27
N LEU A 126 -7.16 -5.46 0.66
CA LEU A 126 -7.78 -5.04 -0.60
C LEU A 126 -9.12 -4.39 -0.29
N GLN A 127 -9.39 -3.20 -0.84
CA GLN A 127 -10.69 -2.56 -0.70
C GLN A 127 -11.26 -2.14 -2.06
N PHE A 128 -12.44 -2.64 -2.40
CA PHE A 128 -13.18 -2.28 -3.60
C PHE A 128 -14.37 -1.40 -3.25
N SER A 129 -14.43 -0.20 -3.83
CA SER A 129 -15.64 0.64 -3.83
C SER A 129 -16.30 0.70 -5.21
N VAL A 130 -15.50 0.59 -6.27
CA VAL A 130 -15.97 0.22 -7.61
C VAL A 130 -15.76 -1.29 -7.78
N LEU A 131 -16.77 -1.98 -8.26
CA LEU A 131 -16.75 -3.44 -8.31
C LEU A 131 -16.18 -3.90 -9.66
N PRO A 132 -15.30 -4.92 -9.71
CA PRO A 132 -14.68 -5.36 -10.96
C PRO A 132 -15.68 -5.72 -12.06
N TRP A 133 -16.82 -6.33 -11.69
CA TRP A 133 -17.89 -6.72 -12.62
C TRP A 133 -18.71 -5.55 -13.18
N GLU A 134 -18.48 -4.33 -12.73
CA GLU A 134 -19.04 -3.13 -13.37
C GLU A 134 -18.27 -2.67 -14.61
N TYR A 135 -17.11 -3.28 -14.88
CA TYR A 135 -16.32 -3.07 -16.09
C TYR A 135 -16.67 -4.10 -17.17
N ASP A 136 -16.03 -5.26 -17.13
CA ASP A 136 -16.24 -6.39 -18.02
C ASP A 136 -15.63 -7.68 -17.43
N GLU A 137 -15.74 -8.78 -18.18
CA GLU A 137 -15.21 -10.08 -17.78
C GLU A 137 -13.69 -10.09 -17.64
N GLU A 138 -12.97 -9.37 -18.51
CA GLU A 138 -11.51 -9.30 -18.47
C GLU A 138 -11.03 -8.65 -17.16
N VAL A 139 -11.58 -7.49 -16.79
CA VAL A 139 -11.26 -6.82 -15.52
C VAL A 139 -11.66 -7.66 -14.32
N THR A 140 -12.80 -8.35 -14.40
CA THR A 140 -13.28 -9.23 -13.32
C THR A 140 -12.29 -10.37 -13.08
N GLU A 141 -11.82 -11.03 -14.13
CA GLU A 141 -10.89 -12.14 -14.03
C GLU A 141 -9.50 -11.69 -13.57
N LEU A 142 -9.02 -10.55 -14.06
CA LEU A 142 -7.74 -9.97 -13.60
C LEU A 142 -7.79 -9.60 -12.11
N CYS A 143 -8.90 -9.06 -11.61
CA CYS A 143 -9.08 -8.78 -10.19
C CYS A 143 -9.27 -10.06 -9.35
N ARG A 144 -9.86 -11.10 -9.92
CA ARG A 144 -9.94 -12.42 -9.29
C ARG A 144 -8.55 -13.00 -9.05
N GLU A 145 -7.66 -12.92 -10.06
CA GLU A 145 -6.27 -13.37 -9.91
C GLU A 145 -5.50 -12.57 -8.85
N VAL A 146 -5.69 -11.24 -8.79
CA VAL A 146 -5.13 -10.41 -7.70
C VAL A 146 -5.63 -10.87 -6.33
N THR A 147 -6.93 -11.12 -6.19
CA THR A 147 -7.53 -11.54 -4.91
C THR A 147 -7.07 -12.94 -4.51
N ARG A 148 -6.91 -13.85 -5.49
CA ARG A 148 -6.35 -15.19 -5.30
C ARG A 148 -4.90 -15.10 -4.82
N LEU A 149 -4.08 -14.28 -5.46
CA LEU A 149 -2.69 -14.05 -5.08
C LEU A 149 -2.58 -13.45 -3.67
N HIS A 150 -3.41 -12.46 -3.34
CA HIS A 150 -3.48 -11.90 -1.99
C HIS A 150 -3.83 -12.96 -0.93
N SER A 151 -4.77 -13.85 -1.25
CA SER A 151 -5.17 -14.96 -0.37
C SER A 151 -4.02 -15.96 -0.18
N GLU A 152 -3.27 -16.27 -1.24
CA GLU A 152 -2.11 -17.17 -1.21
C GLU A 152 -0.99 -16.64 -0.31
N TYR A 153 -0.76 -15.31 -0.31
CA TYR A 153 0.27 -14.65 0.51
C TYR A 153 -0.23 -14.14 1.86
N THR A 154 -1.51 -14.34 2.19
CA THR A 154 -2.07 -13.95 3.50
C THR A 154 -1.31 -14.55 4.69
N PRO A 155 -0.83 -15.81 4.67
CA PRO A 155 -0.01 -16.34 5.76
C PRO A 155 1.28 -15.54 6.00
N LEU A 156 1.96 -15.07 4.94
CA LEU A 156 3.13 -14.20 5.04
C LEU A 156 2.75 -12.85 5.66
N LEU A 157 1.67 -12.23 5.17
CA LEU A 157 1.20 -10.94 5.70
C LEU A 157 0.82 -11.03 7.17
N LEU A 158 0.18 -12.12 7.61
CA LEU A 158 -0.15 -12.36 9.03
C LEU A 158 1.11 -12.57 9.88
N SER A 159 2.12 -13.27 9.37
CA SER A 159 3.41 -13.42 10.05
C SER A 159 4.10 -12.07 10.25
N LEU A 160 4.13 -11.23 9.21
CA LEU A 160 4.71 -9.88 9.27
C LEU A 160 3.90 -8.94 10.17
N ALA A 161 2.57 -9.07 10.16
CA ALA A 161 1.69 -8.35 11.07
C ALA A 161 2.02 -8.68 12.54
N GLN A 162 2.24 -9.98 12.85
CA GLN A 162 2.65 -10.41 14.18
C GLN A 162 4.04 -9.86 14.55
N GLU A 163 5.01 -9.91 13.65
CA GLU A 163 6.35 -9.32 13.85
C GLU A 163 6.24 -7.82 14.18
N ALA A 164 5.43 -7.09 13.41
CA ALA A 164 5.25 -5.66 13.59
C ALA A 164 4.67 -5.27 14.96
N THR A 165 3.89 -6.15 15.61
CA THR A 165 3.41 -5.90 16.99
C THR A 165 4.52 -5.92 18.04
N ILE A 166 5.67 -6.52 17.72
CA ILE A 166 6.81 -6.66 18.64
C ILE A 166 7.93 -5.68 18.26
N SER A 167 8.34 -5.66 16.99
CA SER A 167 9.50 -4.90 16.51
C SER A 167 9.16 -3.50 16.03
N VAL A 168 7.88 -3.22 15.71
CA VAL A 168 7.43 -2.02 15.00
C VAL A 168 8.05 -1.87 13.60
N ALA A 169 8.74 -2.90 13.10
CA ALA A 169 9.25 -2.90 11.74
C ALA A 169 8.07 -2.89 10.75
N PRO A 170 8.13 -2.07 9.68
CA PRO A 170 7.07 -2.04 8.70
C PRO A 170 6.98 -3.37 7.96
N MET A 171 5.75 -3.79 7.67
CA MET A 171 5.48 -5.01 6.89
C MET A 171 5.95 -4.84 5.43
N MET A 172 5.71 -3.65 4.87
CA MET A 172 6.17 -3.26 3.54
C MET A 172 7.33 -2.29 3.67
N ARG A 173 8.49 -2.66 3.11
CA ARG A 173 9.77 -2.00 3.36
C ARG A 173 10.31 -1.38 2.06
N PRO A 174 10.99 -0.23 2.12
CA PRO A 174 11.66 0.32 0.95
C PRO A 174 12.84 -0.57 0.55
N THR A 175 13.22 -0.60 -0.73
CA THR A 175 14.33 -1.45 -1.21
C THR A 175 15.65 -1.18 -0.48
N TRP A 176 15.93 0.09 -0.15
CA TRP A 176 17.11 0.47 0.63
C TRP A 176 17.19 -0.17 2.02
N TRP A 177 16.12 -0.77 2.53
CA TRP A 177 16.13 -1.56 3.77
C TRP A 177 17.19 -2.67 3.73
N LEU A 178 17.41 -3.27 2.56
CA LEU A 178 18.42 -4.32 2.34
C LEU A 178 19.75 -3.79 1.77
N CYS A 179 19.79 -2.54 1.31
CA CYS A 179 20.94 -1.90 0.67
C CYS A 179 20.98 -0.39 0.96
N PRO A 180 21.25 0.03 2.21
CA PRO A 180 21.08 1.42 2.64
C PRO A 180 22.09 2.40 2.03
N THR A 181 23.13 1.89 1.37
CA THR A 181 24.22 2.70 0.78
C THR A 181 24.21 2.72 -0.74
N LEU A 182 23.29 2.00 -1.41
CA LEU A 182 23.20 1.98 -2.87
C LEU A 182 22.20 3.02 -3.36
N GLU A 183 22.63 3.90 -4.26
CA GLU A 183 21.82 5.03 -4.77
C GLU A 183 20.55 4.55 -5.48
N GLU A 184 20.66 3.47 -6.25
CA GLU A 184 19.53 2.85 -6.95
C GLU A 184 18.46 2.37 -5.96
N CYS A 185 18.88 1.78 -4.83
CA CYS A 185 17.95 1.36 -3.79
C CYS A 185 17.28 2.54 -3.07
N LEU A 186 18.00 3.65 -2.88
CA LEU A 186 17.49 4.86 -2.21
C LEU A 186 16.41 5.57 -3.03
N THR A 187 16.48 5.47 -4.36
CA THR A 187 15.56 6.13 -5.29
C THR A 187 14.43 5.23 -5.81
N ALA A 188 14.41 3.94 -5.43
CA ALA A 188 13.42 2.96 -5.85
C ALA A 188 12.05 3.17 -5.16
N ASP A 189 11.29 4.16 -5.63
CA ASP A 189 9.97 4.58 -5.10
C ASP A 189 8.77 3.86 -5.76
N GLN A 190 9.01 3.00 -6.75
CA GLN A 190 7.98 2.28 -7.50
C GLN A 190 7.84 0.81 -7.13
N GLN A 191 8.64 0.35 -6.19
CA GLN A 191 8.69 -1.03 -5.74
C GLN A 191 8.79 -1.03 -4.22
N PHE A 192 8.46 -2.16 -3.62
CA PHE A 192 8.58 -2.35 -2.19
C PHE A 192 8.88 -3.80 -1.89
N LEU A 193 9.51 -4.02 -0.75
CA LEU A 193 9.68 -5.34 -0.15
C LEU A 193 8.48 -5.64 0.72
N VAL A 194 8.14 -6.92 0.87
CA VAL A 194 7.19 -7.45 1.84
C VAL A 194 7.98 -8.37 2.75
N GLY A 195 8.24 -7.92 3.98
CA GLY A 195 9.34 -8.45 4.78
C GLY A 195 10.68 -8.21 4.09
N ASP A 196 11.55 -9.22 4.07
CA ASP A 196 12.87 -9.16 3.42
C ASP A 196 12.99 -10.08 2.19
N ASP A 197 11.97 -10.91 1.93
CA ASP A 197 12.08 -12.06 1.01
C ASP A 197 11.16 -11.97 -0.21
N LEU A 198 10.31 -10.94 -0.30
CA LEU A 198 9.44 -10.72 -1.45
C LEU A 198 9.59 -9.28 -1.93
N LEU A 199 9.91 -9.09 -3.20
CA LEU A 199 10.05 -7.78 -3.84
C LEU A 199 8.94 -7.62 -4.88
N VAL A 200 8.14 -6.55 -4.75
CA VAL A 200 6.98 -6.28 -5.61
C VAL A 200 7.22 -4.99 -6.39
N ALA A 201 7.04 -5.04 -7.71
CA ALA A 201 7.23 -3.90 -8.61
C ALA A 201 5.98 -3.73 -9.50
N PRO A 202 4.92 -3.05 -9.03
CA PRO A 202 3.73 -2.82 -9.83
C PRO A 202 3.93 -1.76 -10.91
N VAL A 203 3.17 -1.84 -12.00
CA VAL A 203 3.14 -0.81 -13.03
C VAL A 203 2.31 0.39 -12.53
N VAL A 204 2.98 1.40 -12.01
CA VAL A 204 2.31 2.60 -11.45
C VAL A 204 2.57 3.88 -12.24
N ARG A 205 3.59 3.93 -13.11
CA ARG A 205 4.02 5.18 -13.79
C ARG A 205 3.51 5.36 -15.22
N TYR A 206 3.31 4.27 -15.94
CA TYR A 206 3.16 4.28 -17.39
C TYR A 206 1.89 3.59 -17.82
N ILE A 207 1.13 4.28 -18.67
CA ILE A 207 -0.03 3.74 -19.38
C ILE A 207 0.52 2.89 -20.54
N ASN A 208 -0.06 1.71 -20.77
CA ASN A 208 0.38 0.71 -21.74
C ASN A 208 1.86 0.31 -21.58
N ALA A 209 2.31 0.10 -20.35
CA ALA A 209 3.70 -0.31 -20.09
C ALA A 209 4.00 -1.68 -20.71
N HIS A 210 5.10 -1.77 -21.46
CA HIS A 210 5.63 -3.02 -22.03
C HIS A 210 6.92 -3.49 -21.34
N THR A 211 7.58 -2.58 -20.63
CA THR A 211 8.79 -2.86 -19.86
C THR A 211 8.69 -2.22 -18.48
N LEU A 212 9.41 -2.78 -17.51
CA LEU A 212 9.55 -2.22 -16.17
C LEU A 212 10.96 -2.46 -15.65
N ASP A 213 11.61 -1.40 -15.18
CA ASP A 213 12.90 -1.51 -14.52
C ASP A 213 12.69 -1.79 -13.02
N VAL A 214 13.44 -2.75 -12.49
CA VAL A 214 13.35 -3.21 -11.10
C VAL A 214 14.75 -3.28 -10.50
N VAL A 215 14.93 -2.62 -9.35
CA VAL A 215 16.18 -2.65 -8.59
C VAL A 215 16.15 -3.86 -7.66
N LEU A 216 16.97 -4.86 -7.94
CA LEU A 216 17.15 -6.02 -7.08
C LEU A 216 18.24 -5.73 -6.03
N PRO A 217 17.94 -5.81 -4.73
CA PRO A 217 18.94 -5.63 -3.67
C PRO A 217 19.85 -6.88 -3.55
N PRO A 218 20.93 -6.84 -2.74
CA PRO A 218 21.82 -7.99 -2.55
C PRO A 218 21.10 -9.30 -2.19
N GLY A 219 21.39 -10.35 -2.94
CA GLY A 219 20.79 -11.68 -2.80
C GLY A 219 20.39 -12.29 -4.13
N GLU A 220 19.92 -13.54 -4.10
CA GLU A 220 19.39 -14.24 -5.26
C GLU A 220 17.87 -14.06 -5.31
N TRP A 221 17.35 -13.56 -6.44
CA TRP A 221 15.95 -13.23 -6.61
C TRP A 221 15.35 -13.99 -7.78
N GLN A 222 14.34 -14.81 -7.51
CA GLN A 222 13.58 -15.55 -8.51
C GLN A 222 12.34 -14.75 -8.94
N GLN A 223 12.27 -14.41 -10.22
CA GLN A 223 11.11 -13.74 -10.81
C GLN A 223 9.91 -14.70 -10.90
N ALA A 224 8.75 -14.26 -10.43
CA ALA A 224 7.52 -15.02 -10.60
C ALA A 224 7.10 -15.12 -12.08
N GLY A 225 6.50 -16.26 -12.44
CA GLY A 225 6.03 -16.55 -13.80
C GLY A 225 7.12 -17.04 -14.76
N THR A 226 8.31 -16.44 -14.76
CA THR A 226 9.45 -16.90 -15.60
C THR A 226 10.34 -17.91 -14.87
N GLY A 227 10.43 -17.81 -13.54
CA GLY A 227 11.33 -18.62 -12.73
C GLY A 227 12.81 -18.22 -12.84
N THR A 228 13.13 -17.16 -13.60
CA THR A 228 14.48 -16.67 -13.80
C THR A 228 15.06 -16.18 -12.47
N VAL A 229 16.23 -16.70 -12.10
CA VAL A 229 16.98 -16.28 -10.91
C VAL A 229 18.03 -15.26 -11.32
N THR A 230 18.10 -14.14 -10.59
CA THR A 230 19.09 -13.09 -10.81
C THR A 230 19.76 -12.70 -9.49
N SER A 231 21.09 -12.65 -9.49
CA SER A 231 21.88 -12.13 -8.36
C SER A 231 21.85 -10.60 -8.36
N GLY A 232 21.37 -10.01 -7.27
CA GLY A 232 21.57 -8.59 -6.96
C GLY A 232 22.89 -8.33 -6.22
N PRO A 233 23.30 -7.06 -6.04
CA PRO A 233 22.55 -5.87 -6.43
C PRO A 233 22.66 -5.55 -7.92
N THR A 234 21.53 -5.36 -8.60
CA THR A 234 21.49 -4.96 -10.02
C THR A 234 20.12 -4.40 -10.37
N THR A 235 20.04 -3.61 -11.43
CA THR A 235 18.76 -3.24 -12.06
C THR A 235 18.47 -4.19 -13.21
N VAL A 236 17.26 -4.74 -13.27
CA VAL A 236 16.78 -5.59 -14.36
C VAL A 236 15.64 -4.91 -15.10
N THR A 237 15.62 -5.02 -16.43
CA THR A 237 14.49 -4.59 -17.25
C THR A 237 13.62 -5.81 -17.56
N VAL A 238 12.44 -5.86 -16.97
CA VAL A 238 11.44 -6.90 -17.27
C VAL A 238 10.69 -6.49 -18.54
N ALA A 239 10.72 -7.33 -19.56
CA ALA A 239 10.03 -7.11 -20.84
C ALA A 239 8.69 -7.86 -20.94
N ASN A 240 7.95 -7.60 -22.02
CA ASN A 240 6.66 -8.24 -22.32
C ASN A 240 5.59 -8.04 -21.24
N ILE A 241 5.62 -6.89 -20.56
CA ILE A 241 4.58 -6.52 -19.62
C ILE A 241 3.26 -6.37 -20.37
N THR A 242 2.26 -7.13 -19.94
CA THR A 242 0.87 -7.02 -20.40
C THR A 242 -0.02 -6.65 -19.22
N LEU A 243 -1.31 -6.41 -19.46
CA LEU A 243 -2.25 -6.09 -18.40
C LEU A 243 -2.38 -7.22 -17.35
N ASN A 244 -2.14 -8.47 -17.74
CA ASN A 244 -2.12 -9.63 -16.84
C ASN A 244 -0.81 -9.79 -16.03
N THR A 245 0.20 -8.94 -16.28
CA THR A 245 1.52 -9.10 -15.66
C THR A 245 1.66 -8.24 -14.41
N LEU A 246 1.74 -8.88 -13.24
CA LEU A 246 2.26 -8.29 -12.00
C LEU A 246 3.69 -8.78 -11.77
N VAL A 247 4.64 -7.85 -11.70
CA VAL A 247 6.06 -8.17 -11.51
C VAL A 247 6.37 -8.27 -10.02
N TYR A 248 6.85 -9.43 -9.59
CA TYR A 248 7.39 -9.64 -8.25
C TYR A 248 8.44 -10.74 -8.26
N PHE A 249 9.30 -10.73 -7.24
CA PHE A 249 10.43 -11.63 -7.08
C PHE A 249 10.43 -12.21 -5.67
N THR A 250 10.75 -13.50 -5.55
CA THR A 250 10.96 -14.15 -4.26
C THR A 250 12.45 -14.39 -4.05
N ARG A 251 12.92 -14.17 -2.83
CA ARG A 251 14.32 -14.41 -2.48
C ARG A 251 14.58 -15.91 -2.40
N VAL A 252 15.63 -16.37 -3.06
CA VAL A 252 16.05 -17.77 -2.99
C VAL A 252 16.83 -17.94 -1.69
N MET A 253 16.27 -18.69 -0.73
CA MET A 253 17.00 -19.10 0.45
C MET A 253 18.02 -20.18 0.06
N VAL A 254 19.29 -19.89 0.28
CA VAL A 254 20.43 -20.82 0.12
C VAL A 254 20.66 -21.58 1.43
#